data_AF-A0A443RW12-F1
#
_entry.id   AF-A0A443RW12-F1
#
_cell.length_a   1.000
_cell.length_b   1.000
_cell.length_c   1.000
_cell.angle_alpha   90.00
_cell.angle_beta   90.00
_cell.angle_gamma   90.00
#
_symmetry.space_group_name_H-M   'P 1'
#
loop_
_entity.id
_entity.type
_entity.pdbx_description
1 polymer ?
#
loop_
_entity_poly.entity_id
_entity_poly.type
_entity_poly.pdbx_seq_one_letter_code
_entity_poly.pdbx_strand_id
1 'polypeptide(L)'
;MALGFPDYTVNEMVTRSLANVTMSSVRMNQYTRVDGHPRLVTILSKIYTNLTERSIDPESEILITAGAHDAIYSAIFAHINPGDE
;
A
#
# COMPACT_ATOMS: atom_id res chain seq x y z
N MET A 1 14.18 -0.77 24.92
CA MET A 1 13.84 -0.29 23.56
C MET A 1 13.70 -1.51 22.67
N ALA A 2 12.49 -1.95 22.33
CA ALA A 2 12.26 -3.21 21.59
C ALA A 2 11.06 -3.17 20.62
N LEU A 3 10.32 -2.06 20.52
CA LEU A 3 9.06 -1.97 19.78
C LEU A 3 9.20 -1.39 18.36
N GLY A 4 10.38 -0.92 17.96
CA GLY A 4 10.62 -0.38 16.62
C GLY A 4 9.88 0.92 16.30
N PHE A 5 9.69 1.80 17.29
CA PHE A 5 9.07 3.13 17.10
C PHE A 5 10.11 4.15 16.63
N PRO A 6 10.03 4.70 15.40
CA PRO A 6 10.93 5.74 14.94
C PRO A 6 10.75 7.05 15.72
N ASP A 7 11.84 7.67 16.15
CA ASP A 7 11.87 8.95 16.88
C ASP A 7 12.41 10.12 16.02
N TYR A 8 12.49 9.93 14.71
CA TYR A 8 12.89 10.94 13.73
C TYR A 8 11.70 11.37 12.85
N THR A 9 11.81 12.56 12.26
CA THR A 9 10.81 13.07 11.31
C THR A 9 10.95 12.41 9.94
N VAL A 10 9.82 12.09 9.31
CA VAL A 10 9.80 11.69 7.90
C VAL A 10 10.14 12.89 6.98
N ASN A 11 10.48 12.62 5.72
CA ASN A 11 10.69 13.67 4.72
C ASN A 11 9.46 14.61 4.65
N GLU A 12 9.69 15.93 4.67
CA GLU A 12 8.63 16.95 4.67
C GLU A 12 7.63 16.83 3.51
N MET A 13 8.06 16.25 2.39
CA MET A 13 7.19 15.99 1.25
C MET A 13 6.01 15.10 1.63
N VAL A 14 6.20 14.12 2.53
CA VAL A 14 5.16 13.18 2.95
C VAL A 14 4.06 13.92 3.73
N THR A 15 4.43 14.70 4.74
CA THR A 15 3.47 15.43 5.58
C THR A 15 2.78 16.56 4.81
N ARG A 16 3.50 17.28 3.93
CA ARG A 16 2.90 18.28 3.05
C ARG A 16 1.93 17.68 2.04
N SER A 17 2.27 16.53 1.44
CA SER A 17 1.39 15.85 0.50
C SER A 17 0.08 15.43 1.17
N LEU A 18 0.17 14.88 2.39
CA LEU A 18 -1.01 14.54 3.19
C LEU A 18 -1.87 15.78 3.49
N ALA A 19 -1.27 16.86 3.98
CA ALA A 19 -1.98 18.10 4.28
C ALA A 19 -2.67 18.69 3.05
N ASN A 20 -2.04 18.63 1.88
CA ASN A 20 -2.62 19.14 0.65
C ASN A 20 -3.81 18.29 0.18
N VAL A 21 -3.71 16.95 0.23
CA VAL A 21 -4.79 16.10 -0.29
C VAL A 21 -6.07 16.21 0.51
N THR A 22 -5.99 16.41 1.84
CA THR A 22 -7.18 16.57 2.70
C THR A 22 -7.98 17.83 2.37
N MET A 23 -7.32 18.89 1.89
CA MET A 23 -7.95 20.17 1.52
C MET A 23 -8.35 20.26 0.04
N SER A 24 -7.76 19.44 -0.83
CA SER A 24 -7.83 19.64 -2.29
C SER A 24 -9.17 19.32 -2.95
N SER A 25 -9.74 18.15 -2.69
CA SER A 25 -10.95 17.66 -3.35
C SER A 25 -11.73 16.78 -2.40
N VAL A 26 -13.06 16.94 -2.37
CA VAL A 26 -13.95 16.05 -1.60
C VAL A 26 -13.71 14.58 -1.94
N ARG A 27 -13.37 14.27 -3.21
CA ARG A 27 -13.08 12.90 -3.67
C ARG A 27 -11.91 12.24 -2.95
N MET A 28 -10.91 12.99 -2.51
CA MET A 28 -9.77 12.44 -1.75
C MET A 28 -10.13 12.04 -0.32
N ASN A 29 -11.34 12.42 0.13
CA ASN A 29 -11.90 12.07 1.44
C ASN A 29 -13.07 11.08 1.31
N GLN A 30 -13.29 10.48 0.14
CA GLN A 30 -14.30 9.45 -0.10
C GLN A 30 -13.66 8.08 -0.31
N TYR A 31 -14.49 7.04 -0.41
CA TYR A 31 -14.03 5.70 -0.77
C TYR A 31 -13.20 5.70 -2.06
N THR A 32 -12.14 4.91 -2.03
CA THR A 32 -11.32 4.56 -3.19
C THR A 32 -11.72 3.18 -3.73
N ARG A 33 -11.17 2.77 -4.87
CA ARG A 33 -11.20 1.37 -5.32
C ARG A 33 -10.72 0.45 -4.20
N VAL A 34 -11.41 -0.68 -4.03
CA VAL A 34 -11.19 -1.67 -2.97
C VAL A 34 -9.73 -2.10 -2.90
N ASP A 35 -9.12 -2.44 -4.04
CA ASP A 35 -7.76 -2.98 -4.07
C ASP A 35 -6.66 -1.91 -4.03
N GLY A 36 -7.03 -0.63 -3.89
CA GLY A 36 -6.09 0.48 -3.79
C GLY A 36 -6.39 1.64 -4.72
N HIS A 37 -5.91 2.82 -4.35
CA HIS A 37 -6.08 4.02 -5.16
C HIS A 37 -5.31 3.90 -6.51
N PRO A 38 -5.92 4.17 -7.68
CA PRO A 38 -5.30 3.94 -9.00
C PRO A 38 -3.92 4.60 -9.16
N ARG A 39 -3.77 5.84 -8.69
CA ARG A 39 -2.46 6.54 -8.68
C ARG A 39 -1.37 5.81 -7.88
N LEU A 40 -1.73 5.19 -6.76
CA LEU A 40 -0.78 4.49 -5.90
C LEU A 40 -0.33 3.18 -6.54
N VAL A 41 -1.29 2.33 -6.97
CA VAL A 41 -0.97 1.04 -7.59
C VAL A 41 -0.17 1.21 -8.90
N THR A 42 -0.46 2.26 -9.68
CA THR A 42 0.33 2.59 -10.90
C THR A 42 1.79 2.92 -10.57
N ILE A 43 2.04 3.68 -9.50
CA ILE A 43 3.42 4.04 -9.09
C ILE A 43 4.14 2.81 -8.55
N LEU A 44 3.48 1.99 -7.73
CA LEU A 44 4.07 0.77 -7.19
C LEU A 44 4.40 -0.24 -8.29
N SER A 45 3.52 -0.43 -9.28
CA SER A 45 3.79 -1.27 -10.46
C SER A 45 5.08 -0.85 -11.16
N LYS A 46 5.31 0.46 -11.36
CA LYS A 46 6.56 0.96 -11.95
C LYS A 46 7.79 0.69 -11.09
N ILE A 47 7.69 0.93 -9.78
CA ILE A 47 8.79 0.70 -8.83
C ILE A 47 9.17 -0.79 -8.85
N TYR A 48 8.20 -1.68 -8.64
CA TYR A 48 8.46 -3.11 -8.56
C TYR A 48 8.85 -3.70 -9.91
N THR A 49 8.30 -3.20 -11.02
CA THR A 49 8.74 -3.64 -12.36
C THR A 49 10.24 -3.41 -12.56
N ASN A 50 10.75 -2.26 -12.10
CA ASN A 50 12.18 -1.96 -12.18
C ASN A 50 13.01 -2.80 -11.20
N LEU A 51 12.51 -3.06 -9.99
CA LEU A 51 13.22 -3.82 -8.97
C LEU A 51 13.25 -5.33 -9.26
N THR A 52 12.23 -5.88 -9.90
CA THR A 52 12.09 -7.33 -10.16
C THR A 52 12.40 -7.72 -11.59
N GLU A 53 12.73 -6.75 -12.46
CA GLU A 53 12.95 -6.96 -13.90
C GLU A 53 11.79 -7.72 -14.60
N ARG A 54 10.58 -7.57 -14.06
CA ARG A 54 9.35 -8.24 -14.52
C ARG A 54 8.23 -7.22 -14.59
N SER A 55 7.51 -7.17 -15.70
CA SER A 55 6.31 -6.35 -15.80
C SER A 55 5.29 -6.74 -14.72
N ILE A 56 4.87 -5.77 -13.90
CA ILE A 56 3.84 -5.91 -12.88
C ILE A 56 2.58 -5.15 -13.33
N ASP A 57 1.46 -5.85 -13.48
CA ASP A 57 0.16 -5.24 -13.79
C ASP A 57 -0.45 -4.59 -12.52
N PRO A 58 -0.73 -3.27 -12.55
CA PRO A 58 -1.20 -2.55 -11.36
C PRO A 58 -2.62 -2.91 -10.93
N GLU A 59 -3.44 -3.49 -11.81
CA GLU A 59 -4.85 -3.79 -11.52
C GLU A 59 -5.03 -5.20 -10.96
N SER A 60 -4.18 -6.15 -11.38
CA SER A 60 -4.31 -7.58 -11.07
C SER A 60 -3.21 -8.16 -10.18
N GLU A 61 -2.04 -7.51 -10.10
CA GLU A 61 -0.88 -8.03 -9.35
C GLU A 61 -0.51 -7.18 -8.13
N ILE A 62 -1.33 -6.18 -7.77
CA ILE A 62 -1.13 -5.32 -6.60
C ILE A 62 -2.43 -5.19 -5.80
N LEU A 63 -2.34 -5.42 -4.50
CA LEU A 63 -3.39 -5.18 -3.51
C LEU A 63 -2.86 -4.29 -2.39
N ILE A 64 -3.54 -3.18 -2.11
CA ILE A 64 -3.23 -2.30 -0.97
C ILE A 64 -4.02 -2.74 0.26
N THR A 65 -3.32 -2.99 1.37
CA THR A 65 -3.90 -3.43 2.66
C THR A 65 -3.62 -2.43 3.78
N ALA A 66 -4.20 -2.66 4.96
CA ALA A 66 -3.92 -1.87 6.17
C ALA A 66 -2.54 -2.22 6.77
N GLY A 67 -1.48 -1.93 6.02
CA GLY A 67 -0.10 -2.23 6.38
C GLY A 67 0.27 -3.70 6.17
N ALA A 68 1.56 -4.01 6.41
CA ALA A 68 2.12 -5.34 6.13
C ALA A 68 1.49 -6.45 6.99
N HIS A 69 1.02 -6.12 8.20
CA HIS A 69 0.31 -7.07 9.06
C HIS A 69 -0.93 -7.65 8.36
N ASP A 70 -1.77 -6.76 7.81
CA ASP A 70 -2.99 -7.16 7.10
C ASP A 70 -2.69 -7.83 5.75
N ALA A 71 -1.57 -7.46 5.10
CA ALA A 71 -1.10 -8.17 3.91
C ALA A 71 -0.76 -9.64 4.20
N ILE A 72 -0.01 -9.90 5.28
CA ILE A 72 0.35 -11.25 5.70
C ILE A 72 -0.91 -12.03 6.09
N TYR A 73 -1.80 -11.44 6.88
CA TYR A 73 -3.07 -12.05 7.24
C TYR A 73 -3.89 -12.45 6.01
N SER A 74 -4.08 -11.51 5.08
CA SER A 74 -4.87 -11.73 3.86
C SER A 74 -4.24 -12.82 2.98
N ALA A 75 -2.92 -12.83 2.85
CA ALA A 75 -2.20 -13.85 2.08
C ALA A 75 -2.42 -15.25 2.67
N ILE A 76 -2.27 -15.41 3.99
CA ILE A 76 -2.50 -16.69 4.67
C ILE A 76 -3.97 -17.10 4.54
N PHE A 77 -4.88 -16.21 4.89
CA PHE A 77 -6.32 -16.50 4.91
C PHE A 77 -6.86 -16.90 3.53
N ALA A 78 -6.31 -16.33 2.46
CA ALA A 78 -6.74 -16.62 1.10
C ALA A 78 -6.16 -17.93 0.52
N HIS A 79 -5.03 -18.43 1.03
CA HIS A 79 -4.29 -19.52 0.40
C HIS A 79 -4.14 -20.78 1.26
N ILE A 80 -4.44 -20.73 2.56
CA ILE A 80 -4.18 -21.82 3.50
C ILE A 80 -5.49 -22.38 4.06
N ASN A 81 -5.64 -23.71 4.04
CA ASN A 81 -6.74 -24.47 4.62
C ASN A 81 -6.32 -25.26 5.87
N PRO A 82 -7.27 -25.75 6.68
CA PRO A 82 -6.96 -26.65 7.78
C PRO A 82 -6.21 -27.90 7.31
N GLY A 83 -4.98 -28.10 7.79
CA GLY A 83 -4.13 -29.24 7.45
C GLY A 83 -3.05 -28.96 6.40
N ASP A 84 -3.02 -27.76 5.81
CA ASP A 84 -1.92 -27.31 4.95
C ASP A 84 -0.68 -26.98 5.80
N GLU A 85 0.52 -27.23 5.26
CA GLU A 85 1.84 -26.89 5.84
C GLU A 85 2.62 -25.91 4.96
#